data_AF-A0A084A6D0-F1
#
_entry.id   AF-A0A084A6D0-F1
#
_cell.length_a   1.000
_cell.length_b   1.000
_cell.length_c   1.000
_cell.angle_alpha   90.00
_cell.angle_beta   90.00
_cell.angle_gamma   90.00
#
_symmetry.space_group_name_H-M   'P 1'
#
loop_
_entity.id
_entity.type
_entity.pdbx_description
1 polymer ?
#
loop_
_entity_poly.entity_id
_entity_poly.type
_entity_poly.pdbx_seq_one_letter_code
_entity_poly.pdbx_strand_id
1 'polypeptide(L)'
;MKKHLKFCLFRSLLLLGVVVLVGCSRSDALWTVVDKVCMSNYQHKRGAFPCQQVYIPSGKSQGFSIIQNPRFPYHFILVPTAAMSGIESPQLLVDSRIDYFGYAWLMRYRLAAEHGKPIPETMLAMALNSAYGRSQNQLHIHLTCLREDVYRQLQAERPYIDDNWRPLPDTLLKHTYYARRVLQPTAMGIDPQRSPHF
;
A
#
# COMPACT_ATOMS: atom_id res chain seq x y z
N MET A 1 -52.73 -58.43 -26.38
CA MET A 1 -51.94 -59.14 -25.35
C MET A 1 -50.76 -58.28 -24.95
N LYS A 2 -50.51 -58.18 -23.62
CA LYS A 2 -49.42 -57.48 -22.90
C LYS A 2 -49.50 -55.94 -22.90
N LYS A 3 -49.32 -55.20 -21.81
CA LYS A 3 -49.41 -55.33 -20.33
C LYS A 3 -48.99 -53.94 -19.81
N HIS A 4 -49.65 -53.45 -18.76
CA HIS A 4 -49.38 -52.18 -18.07
C HIS A 4 -47.93 -52.00 -17.62
N LEU A 5 -47.45 -50.74 -17.56
CA LEU A 5 -46.74 -50.25 -16.36
C LEU A 5 -46.75 -48.71 -16.26
N LYS A 6 -47.50 -48.19 -15.28
CA LYS A 6 -47.35 -46.83 -14.76
C LYS A 6 -46.06 -46.80 -13.94
N PHE A 7 -45.20 -45.80 -14.10
CA PHE A 7 -44.17 -45.50 -13.11
C PHE A 7 -44.32 -44.07 -12.58
N CYS A 8 -44.36 -44.01 -11.26
CA CYS A 8 -44.56 -42.84 -10.43
C CYS A 8 -43.39 -41.85 -10.47
N LEU A 9 -43.74 -40.61 -10.16
CA LEU A 9 -42.95 -39.52 -9.58
C LEU A 9 -41.49 -39.82 -9.21
N PHE A 10 -40.60 -38.90 -9.60
CA PHE A 10 -39.70 -38.29 -8.62
C PHE A 10 -39.50 -36.80 -8.96
N ARG A 11 -40.05 -35.93 -8.09
CA ARG A 11 -39.72 -34.51 -8.04
C ARG A 11 -38.24 -34.40 -7.69
N SER A 12 -37.38 -33.99 -8.62
CA SER A 12 -36.04 -33.50 -8.28
C SER A 12 -36.00 -32.00 -8.50
N LEU A 13 -36.30 -31.25 -7.44
CA LEU A 13 -36.08 -29.82 -7.38
C LEU A 13 -34.56 -29.63 -7.18
N LEU A 14 -33.81 -29.48 -8.26
CA LEU A 14 -32.41 -29.06 -8.17
C LEU A 14 -32.40 -27.57 -7.77
N LEU A 15 -32.37 -27.31 -6.47
CA LEU A 15 -31.98 -26.00 -5.93
C LEU A 15 -30.49 -25.83 -6.22
N LEU A 16 -30.18 -25.26 -7.38
CA LEU A 16 -28.85 -24.80 -7.71
C LEU A 16 -28.58 -23.56 -6.84
N GLY A 17 -28.06 -23.79 -5.63
CA GLY A 17 -27.56 -22.73 -4.77
C GLY A 17 -26.36 -22.07 -5.45
N VAL A 18 -26.59 -20.98 -6.18
CA VAL A 18 -25.52 -20.11 -6.64
C VAL A 18 -25.00 -19.37 -5.42
N VAL A 19 -23.95 -19.93 -4.80
CA VAL A 19 -23.13 -19.18 -3.85
C VAL A 19 -22.35 -18.17 -4.69
N VAL A 20 -22.89 -16.97 -4.84
CA VAL A 20 -22.13 -15.85 -5.40
C VAL A 20 -21.11 -15.45 -4.34
N LEU A 21 -19.91 -16.04 -4.40
CA LEU A 21 -18.75 -15.51 -3.70
C LEU A 21 -18.36 -14.18 -4.35
N VAL A 22 -19.05 -13.10 -4.01
CA VAL A 22 -18.62 -11.73 -4.33
C VAL A 22 -17.47 -11.38 -3.38
N GLY A 23 -16.34 -12.06 -3.53
CA GLY A 23 -15.08 -11.53 -3.02
C GLY A 23 -14.72 -10.33 -3.89
N CYS A 24 -14.51 -9.16 -3.28
CA CYS A 24 -13.86 -8.04 -3.98
C CYS A 24 -12.44 -8.49 -4.34
N SER A 25 -12.27 -9.11 -5.51
CA SER A 25 -10.96 -9.50 -6.02
C SER A 25 -10.17 -8.23 -6.26
N ARG A 26 -9.09 -8.06 -5.49
CA ARG A 26 -8.14 -6.97 -5.66
C ARG A 26 -7.19 -7.32 -6.81
N SER A 27 -6.75 -6.31 -7.54
CA SER A 27 -5.91 -6.51 -8.71
C SER A 27 -4.44 -6.77 -8.33
N ASP A 28 -3.79 -7.69 -9.02
CA ASP A 28 -2.34 -7.92 -8.95
C ASP A 28 -1.57 -7.16 -10.04
N ALA A 29 -2.17 -6.14 -10.65
CA ALA A 29 -1.55 -5.39 -11.74
C ALA A 29 -0.24 -4.72 -11.30
N LEU A 30 -0.22 -4.11 -10.12
CA LEU A 30 0.98 -3.48 -9.57
C LEU A 30 2.11 -4.50 -9.34
N TRP A 31 1.76 -5.67 -8.78
CA TRP A 31 2.73 -6.76 -8.61
C TRP A 31 3.26 -7.23 -9.97
N THR A 32 2.40 -7.39 -10.96
CA THR A 32 2.77 -7.79 -12.32
C THR A 32 3.77 -6.82 -12.94
N VAL A 33 3.55 -5.50 -12.79
CA VAL A 33 4.49 -4.47 -13.29
C VAL A 33 5.85 -4.60 -12.59
N VAL A 34 5.87 -4.70 -11.26
CA VAL A 34 7.13 -4.81 -10.50
C VAL A 34 7.87 -6.10 -10.85
N ASP A 35 7.19 -7.24 -10.78
CA ASP A 35 7.79 -8.56 -10.90
C ASP A 35 8.17 -8.93 -12.34
N LYS A 36 7.28 -8.65 -13.31
CA LYS A 36 7.46 -9.12 -14.69
C LYS A 36 8.10 -8.08 -15.59
N VAL A 37 7.98 -6.79 -15.27
CA VAL A 37 8.50 -5.71 -16.11
C VAL A 37 9.73 -5.08 -15.49
N CYS A 38 9.60 -4.43 -14.32
CA CYS A 38 10.70 -3.69 -13.71
C CYS A 38 11.86 -4.61 -13.33
N MET A 39 11.57 -5.72 -12.66
CA MET A 39 12.59 -6.71 -12.28
C MET A 39 13.25 -7.37 -13.49
N SER A 40 12.47 -7.73 -14.52
CA SER A 40 13.03 -8.30 -15.76
C SER A 40 13.96 -7.31 -16.47
N ASN A 41 13.54 -6.05 -16.63
CA ASN A 41 14.38 -5.03 -17.23
C ASN A 41 15.64 -4.75 -16.38
N TYR A 42 15.51 -4.75 -15.05
CA TYR A 42 16.65 -4.57 -14.15
C TYR A 42 17.68 -5.69 -14.33
N GLN A 43 17.23 -6.94 -14.41
CA GLN A 43 18.09 -8.12 -14.55
C GLN A 43 18.72 -8.25 -15.94
N HIS A 44 18.00 -7.91 -17.00
CA HIS A 44 18.40 -8.24 -18.37
C HIS A 44 18.82 -7.03 -19.22
N LYS A 45 18.33 -5.82 -18.89
CA LYS A 45 18.50 -4.61 -19.71
C LYS A 45 19.26 -3.48 -19.00
N ARG A 46 19.77 -3.72 -17.79
CA ARG A 46 20.48 -2.72 -16.96
C ARG A 46 19.69 -1.42 -16.74
N GLY A 47 18.37 -1.52 -16.61
CA GLY A 47 17.49 -0.38 -16.36
C GLY A 47 16.17 -0.79 -15.73
N ALA A 48 15.46 0.12 -15.07
CA ALA A 48 14.26 -0.21 -14.29
C ALA A 48 12.93 0.16 -14.94
N PHE A 49 12.94 0.86 -16.09
CA PHE A 49 11.73 1.39 -16.72
C PHE A 49 10.65 0.31 -16.89
N PRO A 50 9.37 0.55 -16.53
CA PRO A 50 8.74 1.83 -16.16
C PRO A 50 8.98 2.26 -14.70
N CYS A 51 9.62 1.44 -13.87
CA CYS A 51 10.05 1.88 -12.56
C CYS A 51 11.21 2.88 -12.68
N GLN A 52 11.21 3.89 -11.82
CA GLN A 52 12.24 4.92 -11.74
C GLN A 52 13.50 4.42 -11.03
N GLN A 53 13.36 3.38 -10.20
CA GLN A 53 14.46 2.73 -9.49
C GLN A 53 14.05 1.33 -9.07
N VAL A 54 15.03 0.43 -9.06
CA VAL A 54 14.99 -0.87 -8.39
C VAL A 54 16.21 -0.92 -7.48
N TYR A 55 16.00 -1.21 -6.20
CA TYR A 55 17.06 -1.33 -5.20
C TYR A 55 16.99 -2.69 -4.52
N ILE A 56 18.07 -3.46 -4.59
CA ILE A 56 18.13 -4.85 -4.14
C ILE A 56 19.45 -5.07 -3.39
N PRO A 57 19.53 -4.71 -2.10
CA PRO A 57 20.77 -4.80 -1.34
C PRO A 57 21.18 -6.24 -1.05
N SER A 58 20.22 -7.11 -0.73
CA SER A 58 20.49 -8.46 -0.21
C SER A 58 19.59 -9.53 -0.85
N GLY A 59 19.18 -9.30 -2.09
CA GLY A 59 18.29 -10.20 -2.84
C GLY A 59 16.84 -9.71 -2.92
N LYS A 60 16.06 -10.34 -3.81
CA LYS A 60 14.72 -9.88 -4.22
C LYS A 60 13.71 -9.77 -3.07
N SER A 61 13.85 -10.59 -2.02
CA SER A 61 13.01 -10.51 -0.81
C SER A 61 13.28 -9.28 0.06
N GLN A 62 14.42 -8.64 -0.13
CA GLN A 62 14.89 -7.48 0.64
C GLN A 62 15.01 -6.22 -0.23
N GLY A 63 14.35 -6.21 -1.39
CA GLY A 63 14.41 -5.11 -2.34
C GLY A 63 13.08 -4.38 -2.52
N PHE A 64 13.13 -3.24 -3.19
CA PHE A 64 11.96 -2.45 -3.57
C PHE A 64 12.16 -1.79 -4.94
N SER A 65 11.03 -1.40 -5.53
CA SER A 65 10.95 -0.57 -6.73
C SER A 65 10.28 0.75 -6.40
N ILE A 66 10.68 1.81 -7.09
CA ILE A 66 10.02 3.12 -7.06
C ILE A 66 9.30 3.32 -8.39
N ILE A 67 8.00 3.59 -8.31
CA ILE A 67 7.15 3.88 -9.47
C ILE A 67 6.63 5.30 -9.33
N GLN A 68 6.68 6.07 -10.41
CA GLN A 68 5.98 7.34 -10.49
C GLN A 68 4.58 7.07 -11.06
N ASN A 69 3.56 7.65 -10.44
CA ASN A 69 2.20 7.54 -10.93
C ASN A 69 2.09 8.32 -12.26
N PRO A 70 1.72 7.66 -13.38
CA PRO A 70 1.69 8.34 -14.68
C PRO A 70 0.59 9.41 -14.77
N ARG A 71 -0.44 9.35 -13.91
CA ARG A 71 -1.51 10.36 -13.86
C ARG A 71 -1.19 11.53 -12.93
N PHE A 72 -0.34 11.31 -11.93
CA PHE A 72 -0.03 12.28 -10.88
C PHE A 72 1.49 12.39 -10.74
N PRO A 73 2.15 13.37 -11.38
CA PRO A 73 3.62 13.42 -11.47
C PRO A 73 4.29 13.55 -10.08
N TYR A 74 3.62 14.19 -9.13
CA TYR A 74 4.05 14.34 -7.74
C TYR A 74 3.58 13.19 -6.83
N HIS A 75 3.35 12.01 -7.39
CA HIS A 75 2.96 10.82 -6.63
C HIS A 75 3.90 9.68 -6.94
N PHE A 76 4.81 9.40 -6.02
CA PHE A 76 5.68 8.24 -6.09
C PHE A 76 5.13 7.14 -5.17
N ILE A 77 5.33 5.90 -5.57
CA ILE A 77 5.02 4.75 -4.74
C ILE A 77 6.24 3.86 -4.61
N LEU A 78 6.53 3.43 -3.38
CA LEU A 78 7.49 2.37 -3.11
C LEU A 78 6.73 1.04 -3.07
N VAL A 79 7.27 0.03 -3.75
CA VAL A 79 6.68 -1.31 -3.83
C VAL A 79 7.76 -2.36 -3.59
N PRO A 80 7.60 -3.31 -2.64
CA PRO A 80 8.55 -4.41 -2.46
C PRO A 80 8.75 -5.21 -3.75
N THR A 81 9.96 -5.74 -3.96
CA THR A 81 10.23 -6.66 -5.08
C THR A 81 9.84 -8.10 -4.79
N ALA A 82 9.28 -8.36 -3.60
CA ALA A 82 8.64 -9.63 -3.24
C ALA A 82 7.13 -9.48 -3.17
N ALA A 83 6.42 -10.58 -3.43
CA ALA A 83 4.98 -10.65 -3.28
C ALA A 83 4.63 -10.46 -1.80
N MET A 84 3.84 -9.42 -1.53
CA MET A 84 3.43 -9.04 -0.19
C MET A 84 2.09 -8.36 -0.32
N SER A 85 1.02 -8.90 0.26
CA SER A 85 -0.34 -8.43 -0.02
C SER A 85 -0.61 -7.01 0.48
N GLY A 86 0.00 -6.62 1.60
CA GLY A 86 -0.27 -5.35 2.26
C GLY A 86 0.25 -5.30 3.70
N ILE A 87 -0.29 -4.37 4.49
CA ILE A 87 0.10 -4.17 5.89
C ILE A 87 -0.14 -5.40 6.77
N GLU A 88 -1.06 -6.28 6.36
CA GLU A 88 -1.39 -7.52 7.05
C GLU A 88 -0.38 -8.66 6.79
N SER A 89 0.62 -8.45 5.92
CA SER A 89 1.58 -9.49 5.57
C SER A 89 2.55 -9.80 6.73
N PRO A 90 2.67 -11.07 7.17
CA PRO A 90 3.53 -11.43 8.30
C PRO A 90 5.02 -11.17 8.05
N GLN A 91 5.44 -11.08 6.79
CA GLN A 91 6.80 -10.70 6.38
C GLN A 91 7.21 -9.32 6.89
N LEU A 92 6.24 -8.44 7.22
CA LEU A 92 6.50 -7.12 7.80
C LEU A 92 6.95 -7.18 9.27
N LEU A 93 6.74 -8.32 9.94
CA LEU A 93 7.12 -8.52 11.34
C LEU A 93 8.50 -9.16 11.50
N VAL A 94 9.18 -9.49 10.40
CA VAL A 94 10.54 -10.06 10.44
C VAL A 94 11.55 -8.94 10.73
N ASP A 95 12.37 -9.12 11.77
CA ASP A 95 13.33 -8.09 12.23
C ASP A 95 14.42 -7.75 11.20
N SER A 96 14.81 -8.71 10.36
CA SER A 96 15.81 -8.51 9.31
C SER A 96 15.24 -7.95 8.00
N ARG A 97 13.98 -7.53 7.97
CA ARG A 97 13.38 -6.93 6.77
C ARG A 97 13.97 -5.55 6.50
N ILE A 98 14.03 -5.19 5.22
CA ILE A 98 14.32 -3.82 4.80
C ILE A 98 13.26 -2.82 5.30
N ASP A 99 13.72 -1.64 5.71
CA ASP A 99 12.84 -0.58 6.19
C ASP A 99 12.13 0.16 5.05
N TYR A 100 11.09 -0.46 4.49
CA TYR A 100 10.31 0.11 3.41
C TYR A 100 9.77 1.52 3.72
N PHE A 101 9.40 1.80 4.97
CA PHE A 101 8.84 3.09 5.37
C PHE A 101 9.90 4.19 5.39
N GLY A 102 11.05 3.92 6.00
CA GLY A 102 12.20 4.81 5.97
C GLY A 102 12.70 5.07 4.55
N TYR A 103 12.86 4.01 3.73
CA TYR A 103 13.29 4.15 2.34
C TYR A 103 12.28 4.91 1.47
N ALA A 104 10.97 4.76 1.73
CA ALA A 104 9.96 5.55 1.04
C ALA A 104 10.15 7.05 1.34
N TRP A 105 10.42 7.43 2.60
CA TRP A 105 10.66 8.84 2.96
C TRP A 105 11.92 9.42 2.32
N LEU A 106 12.95 8.59 2.15
CA LEU A 106 14.15 9.01 1.43
C LEU A 106 13.84 9.43 -0.01
N MET A 107 12.82 8.87 -0.65
CA MET A 107 12.44 9.21 -2.03
C MET A 107 11.83 10.61 -2.20
N ARG A 108 11.67 11.41 -1.15
CA ARG A 108 11.20 12.80 -1.25
C ARG A 108 12.07 13.69 -2.14
N TYR A 109 13.34 13.34 -2.36
CA TYR A 109 14.18 14.01 -3.35
C TYR A 109 13.61 13.90 -4.77
N ARG A 110 12.86 12.83 -5.08
CA ARG A 110 12.23 12.65 -6.40
C ARG A 110 11.08 13.62 -6.61
N LEU A 111 10.31 13.92 -5.57
CA LEU A 111 9.30 14.97 -5.61
C LEU A 111 9.95 16.34 -5.85
N ALA A 112 11.04 16.65 -5.15
CA ALA A 112 11.77 17.89 -5.35
C ALA A 112 12.38 17.99 -6.76
N ALA A 113 12.89 16.88 -7.31
CA ALA A 113 13.42 16.81 -8.67
C ALA A 113 12.31 17.03 -9.72
N GLU A 114 11.16 16.38 -9.56
CA GLU A 114 10.00 16.57 -10.44
C GLU A 114 9.47 18.02 -10.38
N HIS A 115 9.49 18.62 -9.18
CA HIS A 115 9.02 20.00 -8.97
C HIS A 115 10.03 21.07 -9.41
N GLY A 116 11.30 20.71 -9.61
CA GLY A 116 12.38 21.62 -9.99
C GLY A 116 12.90 22.52 -8.87
N LYS A 117 12.37 22.40 -7.64
CA LYS A 117 12.85 23.12 -6.44
C LYS A 117 12.49 22.36 -5.16
N PRO A 118 13.18 22.63 -4.04
CA PRO A 118 12.85 22.01 -2.75
C PRO A 118 11.37 22.18 -2.37
N ILE A 119 10.78 21.13 -1.80
CA ILE A 119 9.44 21.14 -1.22
C ILE A 119 9.62 21.03 0.31
N PRO A 120 8.98 21.90 1.12
CA PRO A 120 9.03 21.78 2.57
C PRO A 120 8.54 20.40 3.02
N GLU A 121 9.27 19.74 3.91
CA GLU A 121 8.89 18.40 4.41
C GLU A 121 7.53 18.40 5.11
N THR A 122 7.13 19.55 5.69
CA THR A 122 5.81 19.76 6.30
C THR A 122 4.64 19.67 5.31
N MET A 123 4.92 19.74 4.01
CA MET A 123 3.94 19.61 2.93
C MET A 123 3.91 18.22 2.31
N LEU A 124 4.72 17.28 2.81
CA LEU A 124 4.82 15.93 2.28
C LEU A 124 4.13 14.94 3.21
N ALA A 125 3.62 13.86 2.63
CA ALA A 125 3.06 12.75 3.38
C ALA A 125 3.40 11.41 2.75
N MET A 126 3.40 10.40 3.62
CA MET A 126 3.34 9.02 3.22
C MET A 126 2.07 8.36 3.71
N ALA A 127 1.58 7.37 2.96
CA ALA A 127 0.41 6.60 3.35
C ALA A 127 0.57 5.13 2.99
N LEU A 128 0.08 4.28 3.89
CA LEU A 128 -0.11 2.85 3.73
C LEU A 128 -1.60 2.58 3.89
N ASN A 129 -2.20 1.90 2.91
CA ASN A 129 -3.62 1.60 2.95
C ASN A 129 -3.86 0.18 3.51
N SER A 130 -4.90 0.06 4.34
CA SER A 130 -5.42 -1.23 4.78
C SER A 130 -5.98 -2.04 3.60
N ALA A 131 -6.32 -3.30 3.84
CA ALA A 131 -6.97 -4.13 2.84
C ALA A 131 -8.28 -3.52 2.32
N TYR A 132 -8.99 -2.76 3.14
CA TYR A 132 -10.25 -2.10 2.76
C TYR A 132 -10.04 -0.79 2.01
N GLY A 133 -8.88 -0.15 2.16
CA GLY A 133 -8.56 1.15 1.54
C GLY A 133 -7.79 1.05 0.23
N ARG A 134 -7.53 -0.16 -0.30
CA ARG A 134 -6.70 -0.36 -1.50
C ARG A 134 -7.36 -1.23 -2.57
N SER A 135 -7.03 -0.94 -3.83
CA SER A 135 -7.47 -1.71 -5.01
C SER A 135 -6.44 -2.71 -5.53
N GLN A 136 -5.17 -2.58 -5.11
CA GLN A 136 -4.07 -3.46 -5.50
C GLN A 136 -3.72 -4.41 -4.35
N ASN A 137 -3.47 -5.68 -4.66
CA ASN A 137 -3.09 -6.70 -3.69
C ASN A 137 -1.57 -6.86 -3.58
N GLN A 138 -0.88 -5.74 -3.53
CA GLN A 138 0.56 -5.66 -3.33
C GLN A 138 0.83 -4.51 -2.38
N LEU A 139 1.68 -4.69 -1.37
CA LEU A 139 2.09 -3.64 -0.46
C LEU A 139 2.69 -2.48 -1.26
N HIS A 140 2.21 -1.28 -0.99
CA HIS A 140 2.78 -0.07 -1.56
C HIS A 140 2.64 1.10 -0.60
N ILE A 141 3.69 1.90 -0.53
CA ILE A 141 3.73 3.12 0.27
C ILE A 141 3.62 4.30 -0.68
N HIS A 142 2.58 5.10 -0.50
CA HIS A 142 2.42 6.35 -1.24
C HIS A 142 3.36 7.41 -0.65
N LEU A 143 3.97 8.22 -1.50
CA LEU A 143 4.70 9.42 -1.18
C LEU A 143 4.22 10.54 -2.09
N THR A 144 3.63 11.58 -1.51
CA THR A 144 3.00 12.68 -2.25
C THR A 144 2.94 13.94 -1.39
N CYS A 145 2.52 15.06 -1.98
CA CYS A 145 2.17 16.25 -1.22
C CYS A 145 0.88 16.03 -0.40
N LEU A 146 0.84 16.60 0.79
CA LEU A 146 -0.37 16.70 1.61
C LEU A 146 -1.43 17.53 0.88
N ARG A 147 -2.69 17.16 1.10
CA ARG A 147 -3.80 18.04 0.75
C ARG A 147 -3.78 19.24 1.70
N GLU A 148 -4.14 20.41 1.18
CA GLU A 148 -4.15 21.66 1.94
C GLU A 148 -5.07 21.61 3.17
N ASP A 149 -6.24 20.98 3.04
CA ASP A 149 -7.20 20.81 4.13
C ASP A 149 -6.64 19.93 5.25
N VAL A 150 -6.02 18.80 4.90
CA VAL A 150 -5.35 17.91 5.84
C VAL A 150 -4.18 18.61 6.52
N TYR A 151 -3.36 19.35 5.78
CA TYR A 151 -2.24 20.11 6.34
C TYR A 151 -2.72 21.10 7.41
N ARG A 152 -3.72 21.94 7.10
CA ARG A 152 -4.27 22.92 8.03
C ARG A 152 -4.81 22.27 9.29
N GLN A 153 -5.54 21.17 9.15
CA GLN A 153 -6.07 20.45 10.30
C GLN A 153 -4.95 19.87 11.17
N LEU A 154 -3.95 19.22 10.58
CA LEU A 154 -2.80 18.69 11.35
C LEU A 154 -2.00 19.80 12.05
N GLN A 155 -1.94 21.02 11.49
CA GLN A 155 -1.34 22.16 12.19
C GLN A 155 -2.19 22.60 13.39
N ALA A 156 -3.52 22.69 13.23
CA ALA A 156 -4.42 23.03 14.32
C ALA A 156 -4.38 21.99 15.45
N GLU A 157 -4.24 20.71 15.10
CA GLU A 157 -4.22 19.60 16.06
C GLU A 157 -2.85 19.35 16.71
N ARG A 158 -1.79 19.97 16.19
CA ARG A 158 -0.40 19.79 16.65
C ARG A 158 -0.22 19.89 18.18
N PRO A 159 -0.89 20.79 18.93
CA PRO A 159 -0.78 20.85 20.39
C PRO A 159 -1.28 19.60 21.12
N TYR A 160 -2.17 18.81 20.49
CA TYR A 160 -2.79 17.61 21.09
C TYR A 160 -2.07 16.30 20.73
N ILE A 161 -1.08 16.35 19.84
CA ILE A 161 -0.32 15.18 19.40
C ILE A 161 0.94 15.05 20.26
N ASP A 162 0.92 14.19 21.27
CA ASP A 162 2.06 13.83 22.11
C ASP A 162 2.72 12.51 21.65
N ASP A 163 3.66 11.97 22.41
CA ASP A 163 4.42 10.75 22.08
C ASP A 163 3.60 9.44 22.19
N ASN A 164 2.38 9.52 22.71
CA ASN A 164 1.45 8.41 22.83
C ASN A 164 0.41 8.43 21.72
N TRP A 165 -0.08 7.25 21.36
CA TRP A 165 -1.23 7.15 20.47
C TRP A 165 -2.49 7.66 21.16
N ARG A 166 -3.11 8.70 20.58
CA ARG A 166 -4.39 9.26 21.03
C ARG A 166 -5.25 9.60 19.82
N PRO A 167 -6.59 9.51 19.92
CA PRO A 167 -7.45 10.04 18.88
C PRO A 167 -7.23 11.55 18.75
N LEU A 168 -7.22 12.05 17.52
CA LEU A 168 -7.29 13.49 17.26
C LEU A 168 -8.62 14.03 17.80
N PRO A 169 -8.63 15.26 18.37
CA PRO A 169 -9.84 15.96 18.79
C PRO A 169 -10.93 16.02 17.72
N ASP A 170 -10.58 16.42 16.50
CA ASP A 170 -11.50 16.44 15.36
C ASP A 170 -11.24 15.31 14.36
N THR A 171 -12.28 14.96 13.59
CA THR A 171 -12.16 13.98 12.51
C THR A 171 -11.37 14.55 11.34
N LEU A 172 -10.40 13.80 10.82
CA LEU A 172 -9.72 14.11 9.56
C LEU A 172 -10.45 13.38 8.43
N LEU A 173 -10.88 14.12 7.40
CA LEU A 173 -11.65 13.57 6.27
C LEU A 173 -12.88 12.75 6.71
N LYS A 174 -13.59 13.18 7.77
CA LYS A 174 -14.75 12.50 8.37
C LYS A 174 -14.44 11.16 9.05
N HIS A 175 -13.17 10.86 9.32
CA HIS A 175 -12.76 9.68 10.06
C HIS A 175 -12.00 10.06 11.33
N THR A 176 -12.14 9.24 12.37
CA THR A 176 -11.29 9.33 13.56
C THR A 176 -9.90 8.83 13.21
N TYR A 177 -8.88 9.63 13.46
CA TYR A 177 -7.49 9.24 13.32
C TYR A 177 -6.84 9.20 14.69
N TYR A 178 -6.05 8.15 14.95
CA TYR A 178 -5.10 8.17 16.06
C TYR A 178 -3.81 8.81 15.57
N ALA A 179 -3.20 9.62 16.41
CA ALA A 179 -1.94 10.28 16.14
C ALA A 179 -0.97 10.08 17.30
N ARG A 180 0.32 10.05 16.96
CA ARG A 180 1.43 10.19 17.89
C ARG A 180 2.56 10.97 17.23
N ARG A 181 3.36 11.63 18.05
CA ARG A 181 4.57 12.33 17.66
C ARG A 181 5.74 11.36 17.72
N VAL A 182 6.54 11.35 16.66
CA VAL A 182 7.80 10.61 16.62
C VAL A 182 8.92 11.61 16.37
N LEU A 183 9.82 11.76 17.35
CA LEU A 183 10.99 12.65 17.25
C LEU A 183 12.20 11.83 16.84
N GLN A 184 12.55 11.89 15.56
CA GLN A 184 13.73 11.23 15.00
C GLN A 184 14.33 12.12 13.90
N PRO A 185 15.66 12.05 13.66
CA PRO A 185 16.31 12.82 12.61
C PRO A 185 15.91 12.37 11.20
N THR A 186 15.29 11.19 11.08
CA THR A 186 14.84 10.59 9.83
C THR A 186 13.67 9.64 10.10
N ALA A 187 12.93 9.26 9.05
CA ALA A 187 11.91 8.21 9.13
C ALA A 187 12.51 6.79 9.16
N MET A 188 13.83 6.65 8.94
CA MET A 188 14.51 5.36 9.06
C MET A 188 14.40 4.84 10.50
N GLY A 189 13.99 3.58 10.65
CA GLY A 189 13.74 2.93 11.93
C GLY A 189 12.33 3.14 12.48
N ILE A 190 11.51 3.98 11.84
CA ILE A 190 10.09 4.07 12.16
C ILE A 190 9.38 2.89 11.49
N ASP A 191 8.73 2.05 12.31
CA ASP A 191 7.95 0.90 11.85
C ASP A 191 6.48 1.09 12.25
N PRO A 192 5.68 1.83 11.44
CA PRO A 192 4.28 2.05 11.77
C PRO A 192 3.51 0.74 11.88
N GLN A 193 3.86 -0.28 11.11
CA GLN A 193 3.18 -1.58 11.08
C GLN A 193 3.30 -2.39 12.39
N ARG A 194 4.27 -2.06 13.24
CA ARG A 194 4.41 -2.64 14.59
C ARG A 194 3.69 -1.83 15.67
N SER A 195 3.05 -0.71 15.32
CA SER A 195 2.33 0.11 16.29
C SER A 195 0.97 -0.51 16.64
N PRO A 196 0.52 -0.44 17.91
CA PRO A 196 -0.70 -1.10 18.37
C PRO A 196 -2.00 -0.55 17.76
N HIS A 197 -1.94 0.61 17.11
CA HIS A 197 -3.08 1.27 16.46
C HIS A 197 -2.93 1.37 14.94
N PHE A 198 -2.11 0.51 14.35
CA PHE A 198 -1.87 0.45 12.90
C PHE A 198 -2.73 -0.59 12.19
#